data_AF-A0A645J0D2-F1
#
_entry.id   AF-A0A645J0D2-F1
#
_cell.length_a   1.000
_cell.length_b   1.000
_cell.length_c   1.000
_cell.angle_alpha   90.00
_cell.angle_beta   90.00
_cell.angle_gamma   90.00
#
_symmetry.space_group_name_H-M   'P 1'
#
loop_
_entity.id
_entity.type
_entity.pdbx_description
1 polymer ?
#
loop_
_entity_poly.entity_id
_entity_poly.type
_entity_poly.pdbx_seq_one_letter_code
_entity_poly.pdbx_strand_id
1 'polypeptide(L)'
;MDGITPCVSNVLERIDAERVAVASALGIETMTCIEWLEDVYEIPHMDGTSIYEAVQKQEGYRGIEAPKNPFARYISEDVPMSLVPLAEFGCIVGVPTPTMNLMIDLANLVHKTDYRERGRTLARLKLEGVSVEDLKKFVTDGTPFPKDVEKGREIA
;
A
#
# COMPACT_ATOMS: atom_id res chain seq x y z
N MET A 1 22.06 5.25 7.62
CA MET A 1 20.91 4.52 8.20
C MET A 1 20.98 3.09 7.73
N ASP A 2 20.95 2.11 8.63
CA ASP A 2 21.31 0.72 8.28
C ASP A 2 20.12 -0.14 7.84
N GLY A 3 18.89 0.29 8.16
CA GLY A 3 17.66 -0.45 7.85
C GLY A 3 17.23 -0.43 6.39
N ILE A 4 17.77 0.49 5.59
CA ILE A 4 17.52 0.59 4.16
C ILE A 4 18.87 0.51 3.46
N THR A 5 19.16 -0.68 2.92
CA THR A 5 20.31 -0.93 2.05
C THR A 5 19.88 -0.84 0.59
N PRO A 6 20.81 -0.77 -0.39
CA PRO A 6 20.44 -0.72 -1.81
C PRO A 6 19.52 -1.87 -2.25
N CYS A 7 19.77 -3.10 -1.79
CA CYS A 7 18.90 -4.24 -2.12
C CYS A 7 17.49 -4.12 -1.50
N VAL A 8 17.38 -3.56 -0.29
CA VAL A 8 16.07 -3.28 0.33
C VAL A 8 15.35 -2.17 -0.44
N SER A 9 16.07 -1.14 -0.90
CA SER A 9 15.52 -0.07 -1.75
C SER A 9 14.89 -0.61 -3.02
N ASN A 10 15.52 -1.59 -3.69
CA ASN A 10 14.95 -2.21 -4.90
C ASN A 10 13.55 -2.82 -4.64
N VAL A 11 13.34 -3.39 -3.45
CA VAL A 11 12.03 -3.93 -3.05
C VAL A 11 11.04 -2.80 -2.79
N LEU A 12 11.45 -1.75 -2.08
CA LEU A 12 10.62 -0.57 -1.80
C LEU A 12 10.18 0.14 -3.08
N GLU A 13 11.09 0.36 -4.02
CA GLU A 13 10.82 0.98 -5.32
C GLU A 13 9.81 0.15 -6.12
N ARG A 14 9.90 -1.18 -6.04
CA ARG A 14 8.95 -2.05 -6.73
C ARG A 14 7.56 -2.03 -6.08
N ILE A 15 7.48 -2.02 -4.75
CA ILE A 15 6.21 -1.84 -4.02
C ILE A 15 5.59 -0.49 -4.39
N ASP A 16 6.40 0.56 -4.44
CA ASP A 16 5.95 1.91 -4.78
C ASP A 16 5.41 1.98 -6.22
N ALA A 17 6.12 1.38 -7.18
CA ALA A 17 5.66 1.29 -8.56
C ALA A 17 4.33 0.53 -8.68
N GLU A 18 4.16 -0.58 -7.96
CA GLU A 18 2.88 -1.31 -7.92
C GLU A 18 1.77 -0.42 -7.31
N ARG A 19 2.05 0.32 -6.23
CA ARG A 19 1.10 1.23 -5.57
C ARG A 19 0.63 2.34 -6.51
N VAL A 20 1.57 3.00 -7.19
CA VAL A 20 1.28 4.07 -8.15
C VAL A 20 0.48 3.53 -9.34
N ALA A 21 0.83 2.34 -9.84
CA ALA A 21 0.09 1.71 -10.94
C ALA A 21 -1.38 1.39 -10.55
N VAL A 22 -1.61 0.86 -9.34
CA VAL A 22 -2.98 0.63 -8.83
C VAL A 22 -3.74 1.94 -8.72
N ALA A 23 -3.14 2.99 -8.16
CA ALA A 23 -3.76 4.31 -8.04
C ALA A 23 -4.12 4.90 -9.42
N SER A 24 -3.19 4.82 -10.39
CA SER A 24 -3.41 5.30 -11.75
C SER A 24 -4.54 4.55 -12.46
N ALA A 25 -4.63 3.23 -12.30
CA ALA A 25 -5.73 2.43 -12.84
C ALA A 25 -7.08 2.73 -12.16
N LEU A 26 -7.06 3.19 -10.91
CA LEU A 26 -8.22 3.78 -10.24
C LEU A 26 -8.48 5.23 -10.68
N GLY A 27 -7.68 5.83 -11.56
CA GLY A 27 -7.78 7.21 -11.99
C GLY A 27 -7.49 8.22 -10.87
N ILE A 28 -6.59 7.86 -9.95
CA ILE A 28 -6.10 8.70 -8.86
C ILE A 28 -4.64 9.03 -9.17
N GLU A 29 -4.32 10.32 -9.19
CA GLU A 29 -2.94 10.79 -9.26
C GLU A 29 -2.33 10.77 -7.85
N THR A 30 -1.16 10.15 -7.71
CA THR A 30 -0.43 10.06 -6.45
C THR A 30 1.06 10.22 -6.73
N MET A 31 1.77 10.87 -5.80
CA MET A 31 3.23 10.97 -5.83
C MET A 31 3.85 9.59 -5.62
N THR A 32 4.99 9.34 -6.27
CA THR A 32 5.95 8.30 -5.92
C THR A 32 6.56 8.56 -4.54
N CYS A 33 7.22 7.55 -3.97
CA CYS A 33 7.90 7.70 -2.69
C CYS A 33 9.01 8.76 -2.73
N ILE A 34 9.70 8.90 -3.87
CA ILE A 34 10.76 9.90 -4.03
C ILE A 34 10.20 11.31 -4.13
N GLU A 35 9.13 11.50 -4.91
CA GLU A 35 8.42 12.79 -4.96
C GLU A 35 7.88 13.18 -3.59
N TRP A 36 7.33 12.22 -2.83
CA TRP A 36 6.88 12.46 -1.46
C TRP A 36 8.03 12.81 -0.50
N LEU A 37 9.19 12.15 -0.62
CA LEU A 37 10.37 12.47 0.18
C LEU A 37 10.88 13.87 -0.12
N GLU A 38 10.89 14.28 -1.39
CA GLU A 38 11.27 15.64 -1.78
C GLU A 38 10.28 16.69 -1.23
N ASP A 39 8.97 16.45 -1.37
CA ASP A 39 7.91 17.35 -0.89
C ASP A 39 7.93 17.54 0.64
N VAL A 40 8.01 16.45 1.39
CA VAL A 40 7.89 16.51 2.87
C VAL A 40 9.16 17.01 3.53
N TYR A 41 10.32 16.70 2.95
CA TYR A 41 11.59 17.04 3.57
C TYR A 41 12.32 18.21 2.90
N GLU A 42 11.78 18.73 1.80
CA GLU A 42 12.33 19.86 1.05
C GLU A 42 13.79 19.64 0.59
N ILE A 43 14.14 18.38 0.30
CA ILE A 43 15.46 18.00 -0.21
C ILE A 43 15.31 17.56 -1.67
N PRO A 44 15.75 18.39 -2.65
CA PRO A 44 15.63 18.04 -4.05
C PRO A 44 16.36 16.73 -4.41
N HIS A 45 15.75 15.97 -5.31
CA HIS A 45 16.31 14.74 -5.85
C HIS A 45 16.58 14.90 -7.35
N MET A 46 17.57 14.16 -7.85
CA MET A 46 17.88 14.13 -9.29
C MET A 46 17.12 12.98 -9.95
N ASP A 47 16.87 13.09 -11.25
CA ASP A 47 16.31 11.99 -12.03
C ASP A 47 17.13 10.70 -11.84
N GLY A 48 16.45 9.60 -11.52
CA GLY A 48 17.07 8.31 -11.27
C GLY A 48 17.70 8.15 -9.87
N THR A 49 17.52 9.12 -8.96
CA THR A 49 17.82 8.92 -7.53
C THR A 49 17.06 7.69 -7.03
N SER A 50 17.73 6.82 -6.28
CA SER A 50 17.09 5.67 -5.62
C SER A 50 16.44 6.08 -4.28
N ILE A 51 15.47 5.29 -3.79
CA ILE A 51 14.91 5.51 -2.44
C ILE A 51 16.01 5.43 -1.38
N TYR A 52 17.00 4.54 -1.56
CA TYR A 52 18.18 4.46 -0.72
C TYR A 52 18.90 5.81 -0.63
N GLU A 53 19.28 6.39 -1.77
CA GLU A 53 20.02 7.66 -1.79
C GLU A 53 19.21 8.81 -1.21
N ALA A 54 17.91 8.87 -1.51
CA ALA A 54 17.00 9.88 -0.97
C ALA A 54 16.93 9.79 0.58
N VAL A 55 16.73 8.59 1.12
CA VAL A 55 16.66 8.36 2.56
C VAL A 55 17.99 8.64 3.26
N GLN A 56 19.13 8.27 2.68
CA GLN A 56 20.45 8.53 3.32
C GLN A 56 20.78 10.02 3.42
N LYS A 57 20.22 10.86 2.53
CA LYS A 57 20.38 12.32 2.59
C LYS A 57 19.54 12.96 3.70
N GLN A 58 18.56 12.24 4.26
CA GLN A 58 17.67 12.78 5.28
C GLN A 58 18.29 12.73 6.68
N GLU A 59 18.71 13.88 7.19
CA GLU A 59 19.28 13.98 8.54
C GLU A 59 18.27 13.64 9.64
N GLY A 60 16.98 13.92 9.43
CA GLY A 60 15.90 13.60 10.36
C GLY A 60 15.71 12.11 10.65
N TYR A 61 16.26 11.22 9.81
CA TYR A 61 16.24 9.78 10.04
C TYR A 61 17.46 9.26 10.82
N ARG A 62 18.48 10.10 11.07
CA ARG A 62 19.64 9.69 11.85
C ARG A 62 19.25 9.39 13.30
N GLY A 63 19.67 8.23 13.79
CA GLY A 63 19.39 7.78 15.16
C GLY A 63 18.02 7.13 15.35
N ILE A 64 17.19 7.04 14.30
CA ILE A 64 15.95 6.24 14.35
C ILE A 64 16.32 4.77 14.19
N GLU A 65 16.17 4.00 15.26
CA GLU A 65 16.40 2.55 15.27
C GLU A 65 15.11 1.78 14.97
N ALA A 66 15.26 0.63 14.30
CA ALA A 66 14.15 -0.30 14.16
C ALA A 66 13.75 -0.87 15.54
N PRO A 67 12.46 -1.16 15.76
CA PRO A 67 12.02 -1.84 16.97
C PRO A 67 12.79 -3.16 17.18
N LYS A 68 13.22 -3.41 18.42
CA LYS A 68 13.90 -4.66 18.80
C LYS A 68 12.98 -5.89 18.76
N ASN A 69 11.67 -5.66 18.70
CA ASN A 69 10.65 -6.69 18.68
C ASN A 69 9.94 -6.66 17.32
N PRO A 70 9.94 -7.77 16.55
CA PRO A 70 9.25 -7.83 15.26
C PRO A 70 7.73 -7.66 15.37
N PHE A 71 7.15 -7.88 16.55
CA PHE A 71 5.72 -7.65 16.83
C PHE A 71 5.39 -6.18 17.14
N ALA A 72 6.27 -5.25 16.81
CA ALA A 72 5.91 -3.84 16.70
C ALA A 72 4.85 -3.62 15.61
N ARG A 73 4.20 -2.45 15.64
CA ARG A 73 3.04 -2.19 14.78
C ARG A 73 3.33 -2.17 13.29
N TYR A 74 4.59 -2.04 12.86
CA TYR A 74 4.96 -1.99 11.43
C TYR A 74 4.39 -3.15 10.63
N ILE A 75 4.50 -4.39 11.11
CA ILE A 75 3.92 -5.54 10.39
C ILE A 75 2.44 -5.70 10.72
N SER A 76 2.07 -5.69 12.01
CA SER A 76 0.71 -6.00 12.43
C SER A 76 -0.34 -4.94 12.05
N GLU A 77 0.08 -3.73 11.70
CA GLU A 77 -0.77 -2.63 11.23
C GLU A 77 -0.62 -2.45 9.71
N ASP A 78 0.58 -2.21 9.18
CA ASP A 78 0.74 -1.79 7.78
C ASP A 78 0.44 -2.92 6.78
N VAL A 79 0.67 -4.19 7.14
CA VAL A 79 0.33 -5.31 6.25
C VAL A 79 -1.19 -5.45 6.07
N PRO A 80 -1.99 -5.66 7.14
CA PRO A 80 -3.44 -5.80 6.99
C PRO A 80 -4.17 -4.51 6.58
N MET A 81 -3.62 -3.32 6.91
CA MET A 81 -4.29 -2.04 6.68
C MET A 81 -3.83 -1.30 5.42
N SER A 82 -2.66 -1.64 4.88
CA SER A 82 -2.09 -0.99 3.69
C SER A 82 -1.82 -2.00 2.56
N LEU A 83 -0.95 -3.00 2.76
CA LEU A 83 -0.56 -3.91 1.67
C LEU A 83 -1.72 -4.78 1.18
N VAL A 84 -2.48 -5.39 2.11
CA VAL A 84 -3.63 -6.23 1.77
C VAL A 84 -4.68 -5.47 0.95
N PRO A 85 -5.23 -4.32 1.39
CA PRO A 85 -6.20 -3.58 0.58
C PRO A 85 -5.62 -3.10 -0.76
N LEU A 86 -4.36 -2.66 -0.83
CA LEU A 86 -3.75 -2.26 -2.10
C LEU A 86 -3.65 -3.42 -3.09
N ALA A 87 -3.25 -4.62 -2.62
CA ALA A 87 -3.20 -5.81 -3.45
C ALA A 87 -4.59 -6.22 -3.97
N GLU A 88 -5.61 -6.14 -3.11
CA GLU A 88 -7.01 -6.42 -3.46
C GLU A 88 -7.55 -5.44 -4.52
N PHE A 89 -7.27 -4.14 -4.38
CA PHE A 89 -7.63 -3.16 -5.39
C PHE A 89 -6.89 -3.41 -6.71
N GLY A 90 -5.62 -3.85 -6.67
CA GLY A 90 -4.89 -4.30 -7.83
C GLY A 90 -5.61 -5.39 -8.61
N CYS A 91 -6.19 -6.38 -7.91
CA CYS A 91 -7.00 -7.42 -8.54
C CYS A 91 -8.25 -6.87 -9.24
N ILE A 92 -8.97 -5.90 -8.65
CA ILE A 92 -10.16 -5.28 -9.28
C ILE A 92 -9.77 -4.58 -10.59
N VAL A 93 -8.69 -3.80 -10.56
CA VAL A 93 -8.31 -2.94 -11.70
C VAL A 93 -7.38 -3.64 -12.69
N GLY A 94 -7.13 -4.94 -12.51
CA GLY A 94 -6.30 -5.74 -13.40
C GLY A 94 -4.81 -5.40 -13.36
N VAL A 95 -4.32 -4.80 -12.27
CA VAL A 95 -2.91 -4.46 -12.06
C VAL A 95 -2.24 -5.51 -11.18
N PRO A 96 -1.22 -6.24 -11.68
CA PRO A 96 -0.48 -7.19 -10.87
C PRO A 96 0.32 -6.51 -9.75
N THR A 97 0.24 -7.07 -8.54
CA THR A 97 0.97 -6.60 -7.33
C THR A 97 1.87 -7.70 -6.74
N PRO A 98 2.76 -8.32 -7.53
CA PRO A 98 3.51 -9.49 -7.08
C PRO A 98 4.43 -9.20 -5.88
N THR A 99 4.99 -7.99 -5.78
CA THR A 99 5.91 -7.64 -4.70
C THR A 99 5.16 -7.36 -3.41
N MET A 100 4.02 -6.67 -3.47
CA MET A 100 3.14 -6.55 -2.31
C MET A 100 2.68 -7.93 -1.81
N ASN A 101 2.29 -8.83 -2.72
CA ASN A 101 1.90 -10.19 -2.38
C ASN A 101 3.02 -10.98 -1.70
N LEU A 102 4.25 -10.88 -2.22
CA LEU A 102 5.43 -11.49 -1.60
C LEU A 102 5.66 -10.97 -0.18
N MET A 103 5.48 -9.67 0.06
CA MET A 103 5.65 -9.08 1.38
C MET A 103 4.54 -9.50 2.36
N ILE A 104 3.29 -9.63 1.89
CA ILE A 104 2.18 -10.17 2.68
C ILE A 104 2.47 -11.63 3.07
N ASP A 105 2.96 -12.45 2.13
CA ASP A 105 3.31 -13.85 2.40
C ASP A 105 4.43 -13.96 3.44
N LEU A 106 5.46 -13.14 3.30
CA LEU A 106 6.56 -13.09 4.27
C LEU A 106 6.06 -12.67 5.66
N ALA A 107 5.22 -11.64 5.74
CA ALA A 107 4.63 -11.20 7.00
C ALA A 107 3.77 -12.30 7.65
N ASN A 108 2.99 -13.03 6.85
CA ASN A 108 2.21 -14.16 7.32
C ASN A 108 3.09 -15.24 7.95
N LEU A 109 4.23 -15.57 7.31
CA LEU A 109 5.19 -16.54 7.81
C LEU A 109 5.85 -16.07 9.12
N VAL A 110 6.29 -14.81 9.18
CA VAL A 110 6.97 -14.24 10.36
C VAL A 110 6.02 -14.18 11.56
N HIS A 111 4.77 -13.75 11.37
CA HIS A 111 3.79 -13.59 12.45
C HIS A 111 2.89 -14.80 12.68
N LYS A 112 3.03 -15.86 11.87
CA LYS A 112 2.13 -17.04 11.88
C LYS A 112 0.66 -16.63 11.89
N THR A 113 0.33 -15.64 11.06
CA THR A 113 -0.98 -14.98 11.03
C THR A 113 -1.40 -14.82 9.59
N ASP A 114 -2.64 -15.16 9.24
CA ASP A 114 -3.16 -14.89 7.89
C ASP A 114 -3.66 -13.43 7.81
N TYR A 115 -2.85 -12.55 7.25
CA TYR A 115 -3.25 -11.16 7.02
C TYR A 115 -4.22 -10.99 5.85
N ARG A 116 -4.37 -11.96 4.95
CA ARG A 116 -5.41 -11.89 3.90
C ARG A 116 -6.79 -12.17 4.49
N GLU A 117 -6.89 -13.03 5.50
CA GLU A 117 -8.15 -13.22 6.22
C GLU A 117 -8.48 -12.02 7.13
N ARG A 118 -7.46 -11.47 7.81
CA ARG A 118 -7.65 -10.45 8.86
C ARG A 118 -7.66 -9.01 8.35
N GLY A 119 -7.03 -8.75 7.21
CA GLY A 119 -6.83 -7.42 6.66
C GLY A 119 -8.10 -6.78 6.11
N ARG A 120 -7.93 -5.62 5.47
CA ARG A 120 -9.01 -4.93 4.77
C ARG A 120 -9.19 -5.49 3.36
N THR A 121 -9.79 -6.68 3.27
CA THR A 121 -10.21 -7.24 1.97
C THR A 121 -11.45 -6.54 1.43
N LEU A 122 -11.73 -6.72 0.15
CA LEU A 122 -12.94 -6.18 -0.46
C LEU A 122 -14.20 -6.75 0.20
N ALA A 123 -14.20 -8.04 0.56
CA ALA A 123 -15.27 -8.67 1.32
C ALA A 123 -15.52 -7.93 2.64
N ARG A 124 -14.46 -7.70 3.43
CA ARG A 124 -14.55 -7.08 4.75
C ARG A 124 -14.90 -5.60 4.69
N LEU A 125 -14.51 -4.91 3.61
CA LEU A 125 -14.92 -3.55 3.31
C LEU A 125 -16.33 -3.47 2.70
N LYS A 126 -16.96 -4.62 2.39
CA LYS A 126 -18.23 -4.72 1.66
C LYS A 126 -18.17 -4.00 0.32
N LEU A 127 -17.11 -4.25 -0.44
CA LEU A 127 -16.85 -3.66 -1.77
C LEU A 127 -16.78 -4.72 -2.88
N GLU A 128 -17.07 -6.00 -2.58
CA GLU A 128 -17.16 -7.03 -3.61
C GLU A 128 -18.25 -6.68 -4.64
N GLY A 129 -17.93 -6.82 -5.92
CA GLY A 129 -18.83 -6.49 -7.03
C GLY A 129 -19.12 -5.00 -7.22
N VAL A 130 -18.59 -4.11 -6.37
CA VAL A 130 -18.70 -2.66 -6.55
C VAL A 130 -17.83 -2.22 -7.72
N SER A 131 -18.41 -1.50 -8.68
CA SER A 131 -17.64 -0.93 -9.79
C SER A 131 -16.75 0.23 -9.31
N VAL A 132 -15.62 0.45 -9.99
CA VAL A 132 -14.74 1.60 -9.68
C VAL A 132 -15.49 2.93 -9.82
N GLU A 133 -16.44 3.02 -10.75
CA GLU A 133 -17.25 4.22 -10.95
C GLU A 133 -18.18 4.49 -9.76
N ASP A 134 -18.87 3.46 -9.26
CA ASP A 134 -19.76 3.61 -8.11
C ASP A 134 -18.96 3.89 -6.84
N LEU A 135 -17.80 3.24 -6.68
CA LEU A 135 -16.89 3.52 -5.58
C LEU A 135 -16.45 4.99 -5.57
N LYS A 136 -16.11 5.54 -6.74
CA LYS A 136 -15.75 6.96 -6.88
C LYS A 136 -16.88 7.89 -6.47
N LYS A 137 -18.10 7.66 -6.97
CA LYS A 137 -19.27 8.47 -6.58
C LYS A 137 -19.47 8.43 -5.07
N PHE A 138 -19.46 7.23 -4.48
CA PHE A 138 -19.62 7.06 -3.04
C PHE A 138 -18.57 7.84 -2.23
N VAL A 139 -17.28 7.77 -2.58
CA VAL A 139 -16.24 8.49 -1.81
C VAL A 139 -16.21 9.99 -2.09
N THR A 140 -16.69 10.46 -3.24
CA THR A 140 -16.67 11.88 -3.61
C THR A 140 -17.86 12.65 -3.02
N ASP A 141 -19.07 12.10 -3.07
CA ASP A 141 -20.29 12.84 -2.68
C ASP A 141 -21.27 12.02 -1.82
N GLY A 142 -20.91 10.79 -1.44
CA GLY A 142 -21.75 9.94 -0.60
C GLY A 142 -22.90 9.26 -1.35
N THR A 143 -22.91 9.29 -2.69
CA THR A 143 -23.92 8.57 -3.49
C THR A 143 -23.96 7.09 -3.11
N PRO A 144 -25.11 6.55 -2.68
CA PRO A 144 -25.24 5.14 -2.33
C PRO A 144 -24.95 4.21 -3.50
N PHE A 145 -24.51 2.99 -3.20
CA PHE A 145 -24.32 1.97 -4.23
C PHE A 145 -25.66 1.54 -4.85
N PRO A 146 -25.66 1.08 -6.12
CA PRO A 146 -26.86 0.53 -6.75
C PRO A 146 -27.49 -0.61 -5.93
N LYS A 147 -28.83 -0.67 -5.87
CA LYS A 147 -29.58 -1.61 -5.01
C LYS A 147 -29.32 -3.09 -5.30
N ASP A 148 -28.93 -3.41 -6.53
CA ASP A 148 -28.51 -4.73 -7.00
C ASP A 148 -27.15 -5.15 -6.43
N VAL A 149 -26.25 -4.19 -6.19
CA VAL A 149 -24.99 -4.39 -5.48
C VAL A 149 -25.24 -4.46 -3.95
N GLU A 150 -26.20 -3.70 -3.42
CA GLU A 150 -26.57 -3.73 -1.99
C GLU A 150 -27.13 -5.08 -1.53
N LYS A 151 -27.96 -5.75 -2.35
CA LYS A 151 -28.51 -7.07 -2.01
C LYS A 151 -27.44 -8.16 -1.88
N GLY A 152 -26.31 -8.03 -2.57
CA GLY A 152 -25.15 -8.93 -2.39
C GLY A 152 -24.38 -8.69 -1.08
N ARG A 153 -24.53 -7.51 -0.47
CA ARG A 153 -23.80 -7.06 0.74
C ARG A 153 -24.51 -7.35 2.06
N GLU A 154 -25.80 -7.72 2.03
CA GLU A 154 -26.59 -8.09 3.21
C GLU A 154 -26.51 -9.59 3.57
N ILE A 155 -25.98 -10.42 2.67
CA ILE A 155 -25.98 -11.89 2.77
C ILE A 155 -24.55 -12.46 2.98
N ALA A 156 -23.55 -11.60 3.11
CA ALA A 156 -22.14 -11.93 3.34
C ALA A 156 -21.64 -11.51 4.73
#